data_AF-A0A812Q7Q9-F1
#
_entry.id   AF-A0A812Q7Q9-F1
#
_cell.length_a   1.000
_cell.length_b   1.000
_cell.length_c   1.000
_cell.angle_alpha   90.00
_cell.angle_beta   90.00
_cell.angle_gamma   90.00
#
_symmetry.space_group_name_H-M   'P 1'
#
loop_
_entity.id
_entity.type
_entity.pdbx_description
1 polymer ?
#
loop_
_entity_poly.entity_id
_entity_poly.type
_entity_poly.pdbx_seq_one_letter_code
_entity_poly.pdbx_strand_id
1 'polypeptide(L)'
;MLESLNSTNTVLYAQLLVDLYVSTQSSEYLEEARFLFESLSSSSHEDYARVLKHLASRSRFAEKFSEALDFYEQAGRAYKEMGLEQSPGYADLLMNQGTAHRKAGNSESALAAYRSSQHVYAVIGVTDSPGYALLLSEIGKLHEQMQDMCAAVHYFKEALQIYHAAGAHAATVAKLWARVGKGLESLEDMAQAADAYTQARGLFEACGEVNHAVYAEVVSNASRLESGAR
;
A
#
# COMPACT_ATOMS: atom_id res chain seq x y z
N MET A 1 33.00 18.75 -24.02
CA MET A 1 32.28 19.78 -23.22
C MET A 1 30.85 20.03 -23.69
N LEU A 2 30.46 19.63 -24.92
CA LEU A 2 29.08 19.77 -25.43
C LEU A 2 28.18 18.54 -25.19
N GLU A 3 28.73 17.34 -25.00
CA GLU A 3 27.94 16.13 -24.69
C GLU A 3 27.35 16.14 -23.26
N SER A 4 28.04 16.75 -22.29
CA SER A 4 27.56 16.84 -20.91
C SER A 4 26.41 17.84 -20.73
N LEU A 5 26.28 18.83 -21.61
CA LEU A 5 25.16 19.78 -21.60
C LEU A 5 23.86 19.15 -22.10
N ASN A 6 23.94 18.08 -22.89
CA ASN A 6 22.75 17.40 -23.42
C ASN A 6 22.21 16.35 -22.43
N SER A 7 23.07 15.62 -21.72
CA SER A 7 22.64 14.62 -20.74
C SER A 7 22.01 15.25 -19.50
N THR A 8 22.63 16.29 -18.92
CA THR A 8 22.08 16.96 -17.72
C THR A 8 20.73 17.62 -17.99
N ASN A 9 20.58 18.33 -19.12
CA ASN A 9 19.29 18.93 -19.49
C ASN A 9 18.21 17.86 -19.74
N THR A 10 18.59 16.71 -20.28
CA THR A 10 17.65 15.60 -20.52
C THR A 10 17.23 14.92 -19.22
N VAL A 11 18.13 14.77 -18.24
CA VAL A 11 17.76 14.31 -16.87
C VAL A 11 16.82 15.30 -16.21
N LEU A 12 17.12 16.61 -16.24
CA LEU A 12 16.25 17.63 -15.66
C LEU A 12 14.86 17.66 -16.33
N TYR A 13 14.80 17.44 -17.64
CA TYR A 13 13.54 17.33 -18.37
C TYR A 13 12.77 16.05 -17.96
N ALA A 14 13.44 14.91 -17.83
CA ALA A 14 12.83 13.68 -17.34
C ALA A 14 12.27 13.86 -15.92
N GLN A 15 13.00 14.54 -15.03
CA GLN A 15 12.52 14.89 -13.68
C GLN A 15 11.27 15.76 -13.72
N LEU A 16 11.26 16.80 -14.57
CA LEU A 16 10.09 17.66 -14.76
C LEU A 16 8.86 16.86 -15.22
N LEU A 17 9.04 15.88 -16.11
CA LEU A 17 7.95 15.00 -16.55
C LEU A 17 7.41 14.16 -15.39
N VAL A 18 8.26 13.68 -14.48
CA VAL A 18 7.80 12.99 -13.26
C VAL A 18 6.96 13.92 -12.39
N ASP A 19 7.39 15.17 -12.20
CA ASP A 19 6.66 16.14 -11.38
C ASP A 19 5.34 16.58 -12.05
N LEU A 20 5.33 16.70 -13.39
CA LEU A 20 4.11 16.91 -14.17
C LEU A 20 3.17 15.71 -14.06
N TYR A 21 3.68 14.48 -14.05
CA TYR A 21 2.85 13.30 -13.78
C TYR A 21 2.24 13.38 -12.37
N VAL A 22 3.02 13.73 -11.34
CA VAL A 22 2.50 13.82 -9.96
C VAL A 22 1.32 14.80 -9.88
N SER A 23 1.39 15.92 -10.60
CA SER A 23 0.33 16.94 -10.60
C SER A 23 -0.85 16.64 -11.54
N THR A 24 -0.62 16.06 -12.71
CA THR A 24 -1.65 15.86 -13.75
C THR A 24 -2.20 14.44 -13.83
N GLN A 25 -1.49 13.47 -13.28
CA GLN A 25 -1.73 12.03 -13.43
C GLN A 25 -1.73 11.53 -14.90
N SER A 26 -1.18 12.30 -15.84
CA SER A 26 -1.09 11.92 -17.26
C SER A 26 -0.02 10.84 -17.46
N SER A 27 -0.42 9.68 -17.99
CA SER A 27 0.48 8.55 -18.20
C SER A 27 1.50 8.75 -19.30
N GLU A 28 1.25 9.67 -20.24
CA GLU A 28 2.17 9.97 -21.33
C GLU A 28 3.53 10.45 -20.77
N TYR A 29 3.50 11.23 -19.68
CA TYR A 29 4.70 11.73 -19.02
C TYR A 29 5.56 10.63 -18.37
N LEU A 30 4.95 9.54 -17.89
CA LEU A 30 5.72 8.43 -17.30
C LEU A 30 6.50 7.65 -18.36
N GLU A 31 5.87 7.36 -19.51
CA GLU A 31 6.53 6.64 -20.59
C GLU A 31 7.61 7.50 -21.24
N GLU A 32 7.38 8.80 -21.42
CA GLU A 32 8.38 9.74 -21.92
C GLU A 32 9.56 9.87 -20.94
N ALA A 33 9.29 10.06 -19.64
CA ALA A 33 10.34 10.13 -18.62
C ALA A 33 11.18 8.85 -18.58
N ARG A 34 10.53 7.68 -18.64
CA ARG A 34 11.21 6.39 -18.69
C ARG A 34 12.14 6.29 -19.90
N PHE A 35 11.63 6.61 -21.10
CA PHE A 35 12.42 6.57 -22.34
C PHE A 35 13.67 7.44 -22.23
N LEU A 36 13.56 8.64 -21.65
CA LEU A 36 14.68 9.54 -21.46
C LEU A 36 15.73 8.96 -20.49
N PHE A 37 15.32 8.45 -19.34
CA PHE A 37 16.25 7.81 -18.39
C PHE A 37 16.98 6.61 -19.02
N GLU A 38 16.28 5.78 -19.78
CA GLU A 38 16.86 4.63 -20.49
C GLU A 38 17.84 5.07 -21.60
N SER A 39 17.48 6.10 -22.38
CA SER A 39 18.34 6.62 -23.46
C SER A 39 19.68 7.18 -22.95
N LEU A 40 19.69 7.67 -21.71
CA LEU A 40 20.86 8.22 -21.04
C LEU A 40 21.64 7.17 -20.24
N SER A 41 21.22 5.90 -20.26
CA SER A 41 21.76 4.85 -19.38
C SER A 41 21.78 5.27 -17.89
N SER A 42 20.79 6.08 -17.48
CA SER A 42 20.70 6.64 -16.13
C SER A 42 19.78 5.79 -15.24
N SER A 43 19.96 4.47 -15.28
CA SER A 43 19.16 3.50 -14.51
C SER A 43 19.34 3.63 -12.99
N SER A 44 20.46 4.22 -12.56
CA SER A 44 20.78 4.44 -11.14
C SER A 44 20.32 5.82 -10.64
N HIS A 45 19.18 6.32 -11.14
CA HIS A 45 18.59 7.59 -10.71
C HIS A 45 17.31 7.34 -9.89
N GLU A 46 17.13 8.06 -8.78
CA GLU A 46 15.97 7.87 -7.89
C GLU A 46 14.63 8.08 -8.61
N ASP A 47 14.56 9.14 -9.44
CA ASP A 47 13.38 9.39 -10.27
C ASP A 47 13.08 8.30 -11.30
N TYR A 48 14.09 7.58 -11.79
CA TYR A 48 13.83 6.42 -12.66
C TYR A 48 13.12 5.30 -11.88
N ALA A 49 13.59 5.00 -10.66
CA ALA A 49 12.92 4.05 -9.78
C ALA A 49 11.49 4.51 -9.41
N ARG A 50 11.28 5.82 -9.23
CA ARG A 50 9.97 6.44 -9.00
C ARG A 50 9.03 6.24 -10.19
N VAL A 51 9.50 6.51 -11.42
CA VAL A 51 8.74 6.26 -12.66
C VAL A 51 8.31 4.80 -12.77
N LEU A 52 9.26 3.87 -12.59
CA LEU A 52 8.97 2.43 -12.66
C LEU A 52 7.93 2.00 -11.63
N LYS A 53 8.01 2.50 -10.39
CA LYS A 53 6.99 2.25 -9.35
C LYS A 53 5.60 2.75 -9.75
N HIS A 54 5.51 3.92 -10.41
CA HIS A 54 4.24 4.45 -10.87
C HIS A 54 3.65 3.63 -12.02
N LEU A 55 4.46 3.25 -13.02
CA LEU A 55 4.05 2.35 -14.10
C LEU A 55 3.58 0.99 -13.53
N ALA A 56 4.34 0.41 -12.60
CA ALA A 56 3.96 -0.82 -11.91
C ALA A 56 2.62 -0.70 -11.18
N SER A 57 2.40 0.40 -10.45
CA SER A 57 1.15 0.62 -9.73
C SER A 57 -0.03 0.72 -10.70
N ARG A 58 0.14 1.41 -11.83
CA ARG A 58 -0.88 1.49 -12.88
C ARG A 58 -1.20 0.12 -13.49
N SER A 59 -0.18 -0.65 -13.87
CA SER A 59 -0.37 -2.01 -14.38
C SER A 59 -1.09 -2.90 -13.36
N ARG A 60 -0.76 -2.76 -12.06
CA ARG A 60 -1.45 -3.48 -10.98
C ARG A 60 -2.92 -3.07 -10.83
N PHE A 61 -3.25 -1.79 -11.00
CA PHE A 61 -4.65 -1.32 -11.00
C PHE A 61 -5.41 -1.77 -12.25
N ALA A 62 -4.73 -1.92 -13.39
CA ALA A 62 -5.26 -2.52 -14.60
C ALA A 62 -5.28 -4.07 -14.57
N GLU A 63 -4.98 -4.67 -13.41
CA GLU A 63 -4.93 -6.13 -13.19
C GLU A 63 -3.89 -6.88 -14.07
N LYS A 64 -2.95 -6.15 -14.67
CA LYS A 64 -1.81 -6.69 -15.42
C LYS A 64 -0.66 -7.02 -14.45
N PHE A 65 -0.86 -8.03 -13.61
CA PHE A 65 0.07 -8.31 -12.50
C PHE A 65 1.48 -8.71 -12.94
N SER A 66 1.62 -9.46 -14.03
CA SER A 66 2.93 -9.84 -14.58
C SER A 66 3.75 -8.62 -14.98
N GLU A 67 3.12 -7.68 -15.71
CA GLU A 67 3.75 -6.42 -16.12
C GLU A 67 4.09 -5.54 -14.90
N ALA A 68 3.18 -5.46 -13.92
CA ALA A 68 3.43 -4.72 -12.70
C ALA A 68 4.66 -5.25 -11.94
N LEU A 69 4.80 -6.57 -11.85
CA LEU A 69 5.92 -7.21 -11.15
C LEU A 69 7.25 -6.98 -11.89
N ASP A 70 7.26 -7.03 -13.22
CA ASP A 70 8.45 -6.71 -14.01
C ASP A 70 8.93 -5.27 -13.76
N PHE A 71 8.01 -4.31 -13.76
CA PHE A 71 8.36 -2.92 -13.42
C PHE A 71 8.86 -2.75 -11.98
N TYR A 72 8.26 -3.43 -11.01
CA TYR A 72 8.77 -3.39 -9.64
C TYR A 72 10.15 -4.05 -9.51
N GLU A 73 10.42 -5.12 -10.24
CA GLU A 73 11.73 -5.76 -10.27
C GLU A 73 12.80 -4.86 -10.89
N GLN A 74 12.47 -4.15 -11.97
CA GLN A 74 13.32 -3.11 -12.53
C GLN A 74 13.59 -1.99 -11.51
N ALA A 75 12.57 -1.50 -10.81
CA ALA A 75 12.75 -0.49 -9.77
C ALA A 75 13.65 -1.02 -8.63
N GLY A 76 13.49 -2.29 -8.25
CA GLY A 76 14.30 -2.93 -7.22
C GLY A 76 15.77 -3.05 -7.61
N ARG A 77 16.07 -3.29 -8.88
CA ARG A 77 17.44 -3.23 -9.42
C ARG A 77 18.01 -1.83 -9.34
N ALA A 78 17.24 -0.81 -9.71
CA ALA A 78 17.68 0.59 -9.59
C ALA A 78 18.01 0.97 -8.13
N TYR A 79 17.17 0.60 -7.15
CA TYR A 79 17.47 0.82 -5.73
C TYR A 79 18.77 0.14 -5.29
N LYS A 80 19.04 -1.08 -5.75
CA LYS A 80 20.29 -1.81 -5.45
C LYS A 80 21.52 -1.15 -6.07
N GLU A 81 21.43 -0.72 -7.32
CA GLU A 81 22.52 0.02 -7.99
C GLU A 81 22.88 1.31 -7.26
N MET A 82 21.89 1.97 -6.67
CA MET A 82 22.07 3.19 -5.86
C MET A 82 22.51 2.92 -4.41
N GLY A 83 22.54 1.66 -3.94
CA GLY A 83 22.79 1.32 -2.53
C GLY A 83 21.69 1.78 -1.57
N LEU A 84 20.44 1.86 -2.06
CA LEU A 84 19.28 2.39 -1.34
C LEU A 84 18.32 1.28 -0.87
N GLU A 85 18.80 0.06 -0.66
CA GLU A 85 17.99 -1.07 -0.17
C GLU A 85 17.48 -0.87 1.27
N GLN A 86 18.11 0.02 2.04
CA GLN A 86 17.67 0.38 3.38
C GLN A 86 17.02 1.77 3.38
N SER A 87 16.03 1.97 2.51
CA SER A 87 15.29 3.23 2.38
C SER A 87 13.78 3.01 2.51
N PRO A 88 13.01 4.04 2.94
CA PRO A 88 11.55 3.97 2.93
C PRO A 88 10.99 3.66 1.54
N GLY A 89 11.58 4.23 0.49
CA GLY A 89 11.18 4.01 -0.89
C GLY A 89 11.31 2.55 -1.34
N TYR A 90 12.34 1.84 -0.87
CA TYR A 90 12.54 0.41 -1.12
C TYR A 90 11.58 -0.46 -0.30
N ALA A 91 11.31 -0.09 0.96
CA ALA A 91 10.31 -0.78 1.76
C ALA A 91 8.92 -0.71 1.11
N ASP A 92 8.52 0.46 0.60
CA ASP A 92 7.26 0.65 -0.13
C ASP A 92 7.21 -0.12 -1.44
N LEU A 93 8.34 -0.21 -2.14
CA LEU A 93 8.45 -1.02 -3.35
C LEU A 93 8.12 -2.49 -3.05
N LEU A 94 8.74 -3.06 -2.02
CA LEU A 94 8.53 -4.45 -1.59
C LEU A 94 7.07 -4.69 -1.14
N MET A 95 6.48 -3.75 -0.40
CA MET A 95 5.07 -3.81 -0.02
C MET A 95 4.15 -3.84 -1.26
N ASN A 96 4.44 -3.00 -2.26
CA ASN A 96 3.66 -2.95 -3.49
C ASN A 96 3.81 -4.20 -4.35
N GLN A 97 5.00 -4.82 -4.38
CA GLN A 97 5.22 -6.15 -4.96
C GLN A 97 4.38 -7.20 -4.24
N GLY A 98 4.38 -7.20 -2.90
CA GLY A 98 3.54 -8.09 -2.11
C GLY A 98 2.05 -7.92 -2.43
N THR A 99 1.62 -6.67 -2.63
CA THR A 99 0.23 -6.37 -3.01
C THR A 99 -0.11 -6.87 -4.41
N ALA A 100 0.82 -6.76 -5.37
CA ALA A 100 0.64 -7.32 -6.71
C ALA A 100 0.53 -8.86 -6.67
N HIS A 101 1.43 -9.54 -5.96
CA HIS A 101 1.35 -10.99 -5.77
C HIS A 101 0.06 -11.42 -5.09
N ARG A 102 -0.36 -10.71 -4.02
CA ARG A 102 -1.60 -10.99 -3.30
C ARG A 102 -2.82 -10.91 -4.22
N LYS A 103 -2.90 -9.85 -5.04
CA LYS A 103 -3.98 -9.68 -6.01
C LYS A 103 -3.93 -10.71 -7.15
N ALA A 104 -2.76 -11.19 -7.51
CA ALA A 104 -2.57 -12.26 -8.49
C ALA A 104 -2.88 -13.67 -7.92
N GLY A 105 -3.17 -13.80 -6.62
CA GLY A 105 -3.43 -15.09 -5.95
C GLY A 105 -2.16 -15.81 -5.48
N ASN A 106 -0.99 -15.17 -5.57
CA ASN A 106 0.30 -15.77 -5.20
C ASN A 106 0.62 -15.47 -3.73
N SER A 107 -0.09 -16.14 -2.82
CA SER A 107 -0.03 -15.84 -1.37
C SER A 107 1.37 -15.99 -0.76
N GLU A 108 2.14 -17.02 -1.15
CA GLU A 108 3.49 -17.24 -0.62
C GLU A 108 4.46 -16.11 -1.02
N SER A 109 4.46 -15.73 -2.31
CA SER A 109 5.27 -14.62 -2.82
C SER A 109 4.85 -13.29 -2.19
N ALA A 110 3.55 -13.09 -1.94
CA ALA A 110 3.05 -11.91 -1.25
C ALA A 110 3.61 -11.82 0.17
N LEU A 111 3.55 -12.92 0.94
CA LEU A 111 4.06 -12.98 2.30
C LEU A 111 5.57 -12.73 2.35
N ALA A 112 6.34 -13.32 1.43
CA ALA A 112 7.78 -13.11 1.35
C ALA A 112 8.14 -11.63 1.07
N ALA A 113 7.44 -10.99 0.14
CA ALA A 113 7.65 -9.58 -0.17
C ALA A 113 7.26 -8.67 0.99
N TYR A 114 6.13 -8.93 1.67
CA TYR A 114 5.73 -8.16 2.84
C TYR A 114 6.70 -8.32 4.02
N ARG A 115 7.18 -9.54 4.29
CA ARG A 115 8.21 -9.77 5.34
C ARG A 115 9.51 -9.02 5.03
N SER A 116 9.91 -9.00 3.76
CA SER A 116 11.08 -8.23 3.32
C SER A 116 10.87 -6.73 3.55
N SER A 117 9.69 -6.20 3.21
CA SER A 117 9.32 -4.80 3.50
C SER A 117 9.34 -4.51 5.01
N GLN A 118 8.77 -5.39 5.82
CA GLN A 118 8.71 -5.28 7.28
C GLN A 118 10.12 -5.26 7.89
N HIS A 119 11.03 -6.09 7.37
CA HIS A 119 12.43 -6.09 7.77
C HIS A 119 13.11 -4.76 7.47
N VAL A 120 12.94 -4.20 6.27
CA VAL A 120 13.51 -2.89 5.91
C VAL A 120 12.98 -1.79 6.82
N TYR A 121 11.66 -1.74 7.03
CA TYR A 121 11.02 -0.80 7.97
C TYR A 121 11.61 -0.88 9.39
N ALA A 122 11.89 -2.10 9.87
CA ALA A 122 12.51 -2.32 11.18
C ALA A 122 13.97 -1.86 11.20
N VAL A 123 14.76 -2.17 10.16
CA VAL A 123 16.18 -1.78 10.06
C VAL A 123 16.34 -0.26 10.04
N ILE A 124 15.46 0.45 9.33
CA ILE A 124 15.51 1.92 9.24
C ILE A 124 14.80 2.62 10.42
N GLY A 125 14.16 1.87 11.32
CA GLY A 125 13.55 2.39 12.54
C GLY A 125 12.30 3.24 12.34
N VAL A 126 11.46 2.93 11.34
CA VAL A 126 10.22 3.69 11.03
C VAL A 126 8.95 2.85 11.13
N THR A 127 8.90 1.96 12.13
CA THR A 127 7.77 1.08 12.45
C THR A 127 6.53 1.81 12.96
N ASP A 128 6.66 3.10 13.27
CA ASP A 128 5.58 3.89 13.88
C ASP A 128 4.91 4.79 12.82
N SER A 129 5.24 4.56 11.55
CA SER A 129 4.81 5.38 10.42
C SER A 129 3.48 4.90 9.82
N PRO A 130 2.71 5.80 9.18
CA PRO A 130 1.53 5.41 8.40
C PRO A 130 1.83 4.40 7.28
N GLY A 131 3.06 4.41 6.74
CA GLY A 131 3.52 3.43 5.76
C GLY A 131 3.65 2.03 6.35
N TYR A 132 4.20 1.90 7.55
CA TYR A 132 4.26 0.61 8.25
C TYR A 132 2.86 0.11 8.63
N ALA A 133 1.97 0.98 9.10
CA ALA A 133 0.58 0.62 9.36
C ALA A 133 -0.15 0.11 8.11
N LEU A 134 0.16 0.68 6.93
CA LEU A 134 -0.37 0.21 5.65
C LEU A 134 0.15 -1.18 5.31
N LEU A 135 1.45 -1.42 5.52
CA LEU A 135 2.06 -2.74 5.34
C LEU A 135 1.37 -3.79 6.21
N LEU A 136 1.20 -3.53 7.51
CA LEU A 136 0.50 -4.43 8.44
C LEU A 136 -0.95 -4.67 7.97
N SER A 137 -1.63 -3.64 7.50
CA SER A 137 -2.97 -3.77 6.92
C SER A 137 -2.99 -4.64 5.66
N GLU A 138 -1.97 -4.59 4.79
CA GLU A 138 -1.89 -5.47 3.62
C GLU A 138 -1.54 -6.93 4.00
N ILE A 139 -0.73 -7.14 5.03
CA ILE A 139 -0.46 -8.46 5.61
C ILE A 139 -1.76 -9.04 6.20
N GLY A 140 -2.51 -8.26 6.96
CA GLY A 140 -3.81 -8.70 7.50
C GLY A 140 -4.80 -9.09 6.40
N LYS A 141 -4.85 -8.35 5.29
CA LYS A 141 -5.67 -8.72 4.11
C LYS A 141 -5.22 -10.02 3.46
N LEU A 142 -3.92 -10.31 3.45
CA LEU A 142 -3.40 -11.59 2.95
C LEU A 142 -3.87 -12.74 3.84
N HIS A 143 -3.79 -12.59 5.17
CA HIS A 143 -4.31 -13.59 6.11
C HIS A 143 -5.83 -13.78 6.00
N GLU A 144 -6.60 -12.70 5.78
CA GLU A 144 -8.04 -12.79 5.48
C GLU A 144 -8.30 -13.66 4.23
N GLN A 145 -7.51 -13.48 3.17
CA GLN A 145 -7.63 -14.31 1.95
C GLN A 145 -7.24 -15.77 2.19
N MET A 146 -6.28 -16.01 3.07
CA MET A 146 -5.87 -17.36 3.51
C MET A 146 -6.82 -17.99 4.55
N GLN A 147 -7.91 -17.29 4.93
CA GLN A 147 -8.85 -17.71 5.97
C GLN A 147 -8.23 -17.82 7.38
N ASP A 148 -7.06 -17.22 7.60
CA ASP A 148 -6.43 -17.11 8.91
C ASP A 148 -6.92 -15.83 9.61
N MET A 149 -8.15 -15.88 10.11
CA MET A 149 -8.81 -14.73 10.72
C MET A 149 -8.13 -14.28 12.02
N CYS A 150 -7.48 -15.20 12.74
CA CYS A 150 -6.74 -14.87 13.96
C CYS A 150 -5.56 -13.95 13.64
N ALA A 151 -4.71 -14.33 12.69
CA ALA A 151 -3.60 -13.49 12.26
C ALA A 151 -4.08 -12.19 11.60
N ALA A 152 -5.14 -12.25 10.79
CA ALA A 152 -5.71 -11.05 10.15
C ALA A 152 -6.13 -10.00 11.20
N VAL A 153 -6.90 -10.40 12.21
CA VAL A 153 -7.32 -9.51 13.31
C VAL A 153 -6.13 -8.95 14.08
N HIS A 154 -5.11 -9.78 14.35
CA HIS A 154 -3.89 -9.34 15.03
C HIS A 154 -3.20 -8.20 14.25
N TYR A 155 -2.89 -8.40 12.97
CA TYR A 155 -2.24 -7.38 12.14
C TYR A 155 -3.09 -6.13 11.95
N PHE A 156 -4.41 -6.25 11.81
CA PHE A 156 -5.30 -5.10 11.72
C PHE A 156 -5.32 -4.28 13.02
N LYS A 157 -5.30 -4.94 14.19
CA LYS A 157 -5.23 -4.25 15.49
C LYS A 157 -3.89 -3.52 15.68
N GLU A 158 -2.77 -4.11 15.27
CA GLU A 158 -1.47 -3.40 15.30
C GLU A 158 -1.46 -2.17 14.37
N ALA A 159 -1.98 -2.31 13.15
CA ALA A 159 -2.11 -1.18 12.22
C ALA A 159 -3.02 -0.07 12.79
N LEU A 160 -4.12 -0.42 13.47
CA LEU A 160 -5.01 0.55 14.13
C LEU A 160 -4.27 1.36 15.20
N GLN A 161 -3.43 0.73 16.01
CA GLN A 161 -2.66 1.42 17.06
C GLN A 161 -1.75 2.49 16.47
N ILE A 162 -1.04 2.17 15.39
CA ILE A 162 -0.14 3.09 14.72
C ILE A 162 -0.93 4.22 14.04
N TYR A 163 -1.99 3.89 13.30
CA TYR A 163 -2.82 4.90 12.66
C TYR A 163 -3.49 5.86 13.65
N HIS A 164 -3.86 5.36 14.83
CA HIS A 164 -4.38 6.20 15.91
C HIS A 164 -3.32 7.18 16.41
N ALA A 165 -2.11 6.69 16.72
CA ALA A 165 -1.00 7.53 17.18
C ALA A 165 -0.56 8.57 16.13
N ALA A 166 -0.62 8.20 14.84
CA ALA A 166 -0.23 9.07 13.73
C ALA A 166 -1.33 10.05 13.27
N GLY A 167 -2.52 10.03 13.88
CA GLY A 167 -3.63 10.90 13.48
C GLY A 167 -4.14 10.62 12.05
N ALA A 168 -4.19 9.35 11.65
CA ALA A 168 -4.60 8.96 10.30
C ALA A 168 -6.06 9.36 10.00
N HIS A 169 -6.37 9.45 8.71
CA HIS A 169 -7.69 9.83 8.24
C HIS A 169 -8.78 8.87 8.76
N ALA A 170 -9.83 9.42 9.35
CA ALA A 170 -10.88 8.67 10.05
C ALA A 170 -11.52 7.57 9.18
N ALA A 171 -11.72 7.81 7.88
CA ALA A 171 -12.29 6.80 6.98
C ALA A 171 -11.37 5.57 6.78
N THR A 172 -10.04 5.75 6.83
CA THR A 172 -9.08 4.64 6.77
C THR A 172 -9.18 3.78 8.02
N VAL A 173 -9.21 4.43 9.19
CA VAL A 173 -9.35 3.77 10.50
C VAL A 173 -10.69 3.05 10.59
N ALA A 174 -11.78 3.64 10.09
CA ALA A 174 -13.11 3.04 10.07
C ALA A 174 -13.16 1.75 9.23
N LYS A 175 -12.56 1.76 8.03
CA LYS A 175 -12.47 0.56 7.17
C LYS A 175 -11.67 -0.56 7.81
N LEU A 176 -10.67 -0.22 8.61
CA LEU A 176 -9.84 -1.19 9.32
C LEU A 176 -10.58 -1.80 10.51
N TRP A 177 -11.32 -0.98 11.28
CA TRP A 177 -12.25 -1.47 12.31
C TRP A 177 -13.33 -2.41 11.74
N ALA A 178 -13.89 -2.09 10.56
CA ALA A 178 -14.86 -2.96 9.90
C ALA A 178 -14.28 -4.34 9.56
N ARG A 179 -13.00 -4.40 9.14
CA ARG A 179 -12.28 -5.66 8.91
C ARG A 179 -12.02 -6.43 10.20
N VAL A 180 -11.66 -5.74 11.27
CA VAL A 180 -11.53 -6.35 12.61
C VAL A 180 -12.85 -6.97 13.06
N GLY A 181 -13.98 -6.25 12.90
CA GLY A 181 -15.31 -6.77 13.23
C GLY A 181 -15.65 -8.05 12.46
N LYS A 182 -15.40 -8.06 11.15
CA LYS A 182 -15.62 -9.24 10.29
C LYS A 182 -14.76 -10.44 10.71
N GLY A 183 -13.48 -10.19 11.02
CA GLY A 183 -12.57 -11.22 11.49
C GLY A 183 -13.00 -11.81 12.84
N LEU A 184 -13.41 -10.96 13.78
CA LEU A 184 -13.89 -11.38 15.10
C LEU A 184 -15.20 -12.16 15.03
N GLU A 185 -16.12 -11.77 14.14
CA GLU A 185 -17.34 -12.54 13.89
C GLU A 185 -17.02 -13.93 13.35
N SER A 186 -16.04 -14.04 12.43
CA SER A 186 -15.58 -15.32 11.89
C SER A 186 -14.90 -16.20 12.96
N LEU A 187 -14.43 -15.61 14.06
CA LEU A 187 -13.86 -16.27 15.22
C LEU A 187 -14.88 -16.50 16.34
N GLU A 188 -16.16 -16.22 16.09
CA GLU A 188 -17.29 -16.33 17.03
C GLU A 188 -17.20 -15.40 18.25
N ASP A 189 -16.31 -14.39 18.24
CA ASP A 189 -16.23 -13.36 19.28
C ASP A 189 -17.21 -12.21 18.97
N MET A 190 -18.49 -12.49 19.17
CA MET A 190 -19.59 -11.58 18.84
C MET A 190 -19.54 -10.27 19.65
N ALA A 191 -19.03 -10.32 20.88
CA ALA A 191 -18.93 -9.15 21.75
C ALA A 191 -17.90 -8.16 21.19
N GLN A 192 -16.66 -8.61 20.94
CA GLN A 192 -15.65 -7.72 20.36
C GLN A 192 -15.98 -7.33 18.92
N ALA A 193 -16.68 -8.18 18.16
CA ALA A 193 -17.14 -7.84 16.82
C ALA A 193 -18.13 -6.66 16.84
N ALA A 194 -19.10 -6.66 17.76
CA ALA A 194 -20.06 -5.57 17.93
C ALA A 194 -19.37 -4.25 18.31
N ASP A 195 -18.38 -4.30 19.22
CA ASP A 195 -17.56 -3.14 19.57
C ASP A 195 -16.82 -2.60 18.34
N ALA A 196 -16.17 -3.48 17.57
CA ALA A 196 -15.43 -3.09 16.37
C ALA A 196 -16.33 -2.43 15.31
N TYR A 197 -17.53 -2.96 15.08
CA TYR A 197 -18.49 -2.32 14.16
C TYR A 197 -19.01 -0.99 14.70
N THR A 198 -19.20 -0.84 16.01
CA THR A 198 -19.58 0.43 16.63
C THR A 198 -18.50 1.49 16.46
N GLN A 199 -17.23 1.14 16.66
CA GLN A 199 -16.09 2.03 16.40
C GLN A 199 -16.02 2.45 14.93
N ALA A 200 -16.20 1.49 14.00
CA ALA A 200 -16.24 1.80 12.57
C ALA A 200 -17.39 2.76 12.21
N ARG A 201 -18.60 2.51 12.73
CA ARG A 201 -19.79 3.35 12.51
C ARG A 201 -19.54 4.78 12.97
N GLY A 202 -19.10 4.96 14.22
CA GLY A 202 -18.86 6.28 14.79
C GLY A 202 -17.81 7.09 14.01
N LEU A 203 -16.77 6.43 13.49
CA LEU A 203 -15.76 7.10 12.67
C LEU A 203 -16.30 7.52 11.30
N PHE A 204 -17.08 6.68 10.62
CA PHE A 204 -17.71 7.03 9.35
C PHE A 204 -18.69 8.20 9.50
N GLU A 205 -19.49 8.21 10.58
CA GLU A 205 -20.41 9.29 10.90
C GLU A 205 -19.65 10.60 11.21
N ALA A 206 -18.60 10.54 12.03
CA ALA A 206 -17.80 11.69 12.40
C ALA A 206 -17.10 12.35 11.19
N CYS A 207 -16.71 11.56 10.19
CA CYS A 207 -16.06 12.08 8.98
C CYS A 207 -17.01 12.32 7.80
N GLY A 208 -18.32 12.09 7.97
CA GLY A 208 -19.33 12.34 6.93
C GLY A 208 -19.33 11.33 5.76
N GLU A 209 -18.61 10.22 5.87
CA GLU A 209 -18.47 9.19 4.82
C GLU A 209 -19.59 8.12 4.91
N VAL A 210 -20.82 8.54 5.23
CA VAL A 210 -21.99 7.67 5.45
C VAL A 210 -22.58 7.08 4.16
N ASN A 211 -22.11 7.51 2.99
CA ASN A 211 -22.50 6.94 1.69
C ASN A 211 -21.52 5.87 1.18
N HIS A 212 -20.46 5.57 1.95
CA HIS A 212 -19.46 4.60 1.56
C HIS A 212 -20.03 3.16 1.64
N ALA A 213 -19.73 2.29 0.67
CA ALA A 213 -20.27 0.92 0.63
C ALA A 213 -20.01 0.13 1.92
N VAL A 214 -18.79 0.25 2.48
CA VAL A 214 -18.41 -0.36 3.76
C VAL A 214 -19.23 0.16 4.94
N TYR A 215 -19.70 1.41 4.91
CA TYR A 215 -20.55 1.94 5.98
C TYR A 215 -21.89 1.18 6.04
N ALA A 216 -22.51 0.90 4.90
CA ALA A 216 -23.75 0.13 4.86
C ALA A 216 -23.58 -1.28 5.44
N GLU A 217 -22.46 -1.94 5.15
CA GLU A 217 -22.11 -3.25 5.74
C GLU A 217 -21.92 -3.16 7.26
N VAL A 218 -21.20 -2.13 7.73
CA VAL A 218 -20.96 -1.88 9.16
C VAL A 218 -22.28 -1.68 9.91
N VAL A 219 -23.19 -0.86 9.38
CA VAL A 219 -24.49 -0.61 10.00
C VAL A 219 -25.33 -1.89 10.05
N SER A 220 -25.39 -2.64 8.94
CA SER A 220 -26.12 -3.92 8.88
C SER A 220 -25.60 -4.92 9.92
N ASN A 221 -24.28 -5.08 10.02
CA ASN A 221 -23.66 -6.01 10.95
C ASN A 221 -23.81 -5.57 12.41
N ALA A 222 -23.64 -4.28 12.70
CA ALA A 222 -23.87 -3.73 14.03
C ALA A 222 -25.32 -4.00 14.50
N SER A 223 -26.31 -3.66 13.67
CA SER A 223 -27.72 -3.87 14.02
C SER A 223 -28.09 -5.35 14.21
N ARG A 224 -27.49 -6.25 13.43
CA ARG A 224 -27.69 -7.71 13.60
C ARG A 224 -27.14 -8.21 14.94
N LEU A 225 -25.94 -7.77 15.34
CA LEU A 225 -25.34 -8.18 16.61
C LEU A 225 -26.05 -7.54 17.81
N GLU A 226 -26.52 -6.30 17.69
CA GLU A 226 -27.32 -5.62 18.72
C GLU A 226 -28.69 -6.31 18.96
N SER A 227 -29.29 -6.86 17.90
CA SER A 227 -30.59 -7.56 17.99
C SER A 227 -30.48 -9.02 18.44
N GLY A 228 -29.37 -9.71 18.15
CA GLY A 228 -29.11 -11.07 18.64
C GLY A 228 -28.69 -11.15 20.11
N ALA A 229 -28.32 -10.02 20.73
CA ALA A 229 -27.94 -9.94 22.14
C ALA A 229 -29.12 -9.67 23.10
N ARG A 230 -30.35 -9.53 22.58
CA ARG A 230 -31.59 -9.31 23.36
C ARG A 230 -32.43 -10.58 23.44
#